data_AF-A0A958T026-F1
#
_entry.id   AF-A0A958T026-F1
#
_cell.length_a   1.000
_cell.length_b   1.000
_cell.length_c   1.000
_cell.angle_alpha   90.00
_cell.angle_beta   90.00
_cell.angle_gamma   90.00
#
_symmetry.space_group_name_H-M   'P 1'
#
loop_
_entity.id
_entity.type
_entity.pdbx_description
1 polymer ?
#
loop_
_entity_poly.entity_id
_entity_poly.type
_entity_poly.pdbx_seq_one_letter_code
_entity_poly.pdbx_strand_id
1 'polypeptide(L)' 'MQFKHPELLYALFLLLIPIIVHLFQLRKFKKEAFTNVAFLKQVSIQTRKSSQLKKWLTLALRLLALGALIFAFAQPY' A
#
# COMPACT_ATOMS: atom_id res chain seq x y z
N MET A 1 6.20 9.35 -29.16
CA MET A 1 7.13 9.39 -28.00
C MET A 1 8.01 8.16 -28.09
N GLN A 2 9.26 8.34 -28.50
CA GLN A 2 10.27 7.29 -28.43
C GLN A 2 10.94 7.45 -27.07
N PHE A 3 10.80 6.42 -26.23
CA PHE A 3 11.51 6.38 -24.95
C PHE A 3 12.95 5.99 -25.22
N LYS A 4 13.91 6.73 -24.67
CA LYS A 4 15.35 6.40 -24.80
C LYS A 4 15.69 5.06 -24.16
N HIS A 5 15.00 4.71 -23.08
CA HIS A 5 15.22 3.49 -22.32
C HIS A 5 13.90 2.74 -22.11
N PRO A 6 13.38 2.04 -23.13
CA PRO A 6 12.11 1.31 -23.03
C PRO A 6 12.18 0.18 -21.99
N GLU A 7 13.38 -0.31 -21.69
CA GLU A 7 13.61 -1.36 -20.68
C GLU A 7 13.19 -0.93 -19.27
N LEU A 8 13.29 0.36 -18.95
CA LEU A 8 12.87 0.91 -17.66
C LEU A 8 11.36 0.82 -17.45
N LEU A 9 10.56 0.72 -18.52
CA LEU A 9 9.12 0.50 -18.40
C LEU A 9 8.81 -0.87 -17.76
N TYR A 10 9.69 -1.86 -17.90
CA TYR A 10 9.51 -3.14 -17.21
C TYR A 10 9.67 -3.01 -15.69
N ALA A 11 10.38 -2.00 -15.20
CA ALA A 11 10.49 -1.75 -13.76
C ALA A 11 9.14 -1.38 -13.11
N LEU A 12 8.15 -0.91 -13.87
CA LEU A 12 6.79 -0.72 -13.37
C LEU A 12 6.16 -2.04 -12.88
N PHE A 13 6.52 -3.18 -13.47
CA PHE A 13 6.03 -4.47 -12.96
C PHE A 13 6.55 -4.79 -11.56
N LEU A 14 7.72 -4.27 -11.17
CA LEU A 14 8.24 -4.44 -9.82
C LEU A 14 7.35 -3.75 -8.77
N LEU A 15 6.64 -2.68 -9.15
CA LEU A 15 5.69 -1.98 -8.28
C LEU A 15 4.46 -2.82 -7.95
N LEU A 16 4.17 -3.90 -8.68
CA LEU A 16 3.10 -4.84 -8.30
C LEU A 16 3.42 -5.58 -7.01
N ILE A 17 4.68 -5.83 -6.68
CA ILE A 17 5.09 -6.56 -5.47
C ILE A 17 4.54 -5.87 -4.20
N PRO A 18 4.82 -4.57 -3.93
CA PRO A 18 4.28 -3.90 -2.75
C PRO A 18 2.76 -3.78 -2.74
N ILE A 19 2.12 -3.72 -3.92
CA ILE A 19 0.65 -3.71 -4.05
C ILE A 19 0.09 -5.06 -3.56
N ILE A 20 0.64 -6.17 -4.04
CA ILE A 20 0.23 -7.53 -3.69
C ILE A 20 0.49 -7.80 -2.20
N VAL A 21 1.67 -7.43 -1.68
CA VAL A 21 2.00 -7.57 -0.25
C VAL A 21 1.06 -6.77 0.65
N HIS A 22 0.54 -5.62 0.18
CA HIS A 22 -0.41 -4.84 0.97
C HIS A 22 -1.83 -5.43 0.96
N LEU A 23 -2.28 -5.93 -0.20
CA LEU A 23 -3.58 -6.60 -0.38
C LEU A 23 -3.63 -7.90 0.42
N PHE A 24 -2.56 -8.68 0.39
CA PHE A 24 -2.36 -9.81 1.28
C PHE A 24 -1.96 -9.29 2.66
N GLN A 25 -2.95 -8.83 3.41
CA GLN A 25 -2.80 -8.54 4.83
C GLN A 25 -2.45 -9.83 5.60
N LEU A 26 -1.19 -10.26 5.57
CA LEU A 26 -0.64 -11.45 6.26
C LEU A 26 -0.74 -11.36 7.79
N ARG A 27 -1.45 -10.37 8.33
CA ARG A 27 -1.67 -10.21 9.76
C ARG A 27 -2.86 -11.07 10.19
N LYS A 28 -2.59 -12.34 10.52
CA LYS A 28 -3.52 -13.17 11.30
C LYS A 28 -3.77 -12.48 12.64
N PHE A 29 -4.94 -11.89 12.81
CA PHE A 29 -5.34 -11.32 14.09
C PHE A 29 -5.58 -12.45 15.09
N LYS A 30 -4.65 -12.66 16.03
CA LYS A 30 -4.88 -13.52 17.19
C LYS A 30 -5.96 -12.87 18.04
N LYS A 31 -7.11 -13.54 18.18
CA LYS A 31 -8.17 -13.13 19.11
C LYS A 31 -7.81 -13.71 20.48
N GLU A 32 -7.25 -12.88 21.35
CA GLU A 32 -7.14 -13.26 22.77
C GLU A 32 -8.49 -13.03 23.45
N ALA A 33 -8.97 -14.06 24.16
CA ALA A 33 -10.23 -14.03 24.88
C ALA A 33 -10.03 -13.27 26.20
N PHE A 34 -10.15 -11.95 26.17
CA PHE A 34 -10.23 -11.15 27.40
C PHE A 34 -11.66 -11.22 27.97
N THR A 35 -11.77 -11.56 29.25
CA THR A 35 -13.02 -11.91 29.95
C THR A 35 -13.95 -10.72 30.24
N ASN A 36 -13.58 -9.46 29.91
CA ASN A 36 -14.42 -8.29 30.25
C ASN A 36 -14.34 -7.13 29.20
N VAL A 37 -14.70 -7.38 27.94
CA VAL A 37 -14.45 -6.47 26.78
C VAL A 37 -15.68 -5.81 26.14
N ALA A 38 -16.87 -5.83 26.76
CA ALA A 38 -18.07 -5.22 26.15
C ALA A 38 -17.89 -3.71 25.84
N PHE A 39 -17.20 -2.96 26.69
CA PHE A 39 -17.02 -1.51 26.55
C PHE A 39 -15.84 -1.12 25.63
N LEU A 40 -14.73 -1.86 25.67
CA LEU A 40 -13.53 -1.59 24.85
C LEU A 40 -13.68 -2.03 23.38
N LYS A 41 -14.56 -3.00 23.10
CA LYS A 41 -14.78 -3.53 21.75
C LYS A 41 -15.41 -2.48 20.82
N GLN A 42 -16.34 -1.66 21.32
CA GLN A 42 -17.00 -0.62 20.52
C GLN A 42 -16.04 0.49 20.03
N VAL A 43 -15.14 0.96 20.90
CA VAL A 43 -14.15 2.00 20.56
C VAL A 43 -13.06 1.49 19.62
N SER A 44 -12.59 0.25 19.82
CA SER A 44 -11.58 -0.36 18.94
C SER A 44 -12.05 -0.54 17.49
N ILE A 45 -13.36 -0.72 17.27
CA ILE A 45 -13.94 -0.91 15.93
C ILE A 45 -14.00 0.42 15.16
N GLN A 46 -14.27 1.55 15.83
CA GLN A 46 -14.32 2.86 15.17
C GLN A 46 -12.93 3.39 14.77
N THR A 47 -11.91 3.25 15.63
CA THR A 47 -10.55 3.78 15.32
C THR A 47 -9.87 3.04 14.16
N ARG A 48 -10.23 1.77 13.94
CA ARG A 48 -9.62 0.91 12.91
C ARG A 48 -9.98 1.30 11.49
N LYS A 49 -11.20 1.82 11.25
CA LYS A 49 -11.64 2.23 9.90
C LYS A 49 -10.90 3.48 9.40
N SER A 50 -10.63 4.45 10.28
CA SER A 50 -9.94 5.69 9.91
C SER A 50 -8.46 5.47 9.60
N SER A 51 -7.79 4.59 10.35
CA SER A 51 -6.38 4.25 10.11
C SER A 51 -6.16 3.50 8.78
N GLN A 52 -7.11 2.68 8.34
CA GLN A 52 -7.03 1.98 7.06
C GLN A 52 -6.97 2.96 5.88
N LEU A 53 -7.83 3.98 5.84
CA LEU A 53 -7.82 5.00 4.78
C LEU A 53 -6.48 5.73 4.69
N LYS A 54 -5.95 6.20 5.83
CA LYS A 54 -4.62 6.83 5.87
C LYS A 54 -3.52 5.88 5.38
N LYS A 55 -3.62 4.59 5.70
CA LYS A 55 -2.67 3.56 5.26
C LYS A 55 -2.69 3.36 3.74
N TRP A 56 -3.88 3.33 3.12
CA TRP A 56 -4.03 3.26 1.66
C TRP A 56 -3.51 4.52 0.97
N LEU A 57 -3.79 5.71 1.52
CA LEU A 57 -3.28 6.98 0.98
C LEU A 57 -1.74 7.01 1.00
N THR A 58 -1.14 6.56 2.10
CA THR A 58 0.32 6.52 2.24
C THR A 58 0.96 5.51 1.29
N LEU A 59 0.31 4.37 1.05
CA LEU A 59 0.75 3.38 0.06
C LEU A 59 0.69 3.96 -1.37
N ALA A 60 -0.44 4.58 -1.74
CA ALA A 60 -0.63 5.18 -3.05
C ALA A 60 0.43 6.25 -3.34
N LEU A 61 0.73 7.11 -2.36
CA LEU A 61 1.77 8.14 -2.51
C LEU A 61 3.16 7.53 -2.73
N ARG A 62 3.51 6.45 -2.01
CA ARG A 62 4.79 5.74 -2.22
C ARG A 62 4.88 5.14 -3.63
N LEU A 63 3.81 4.53 -4.12
CA LEU A 63 3.77 3.94 -5.45
C LEU A 63 3.83 5.01 -6.55
N LEU A 64 3.11 6.11 -6.38
CA LEU A 64 3.16 7.25 -7.31
C LEU A 64 4.54 7.89 -7.35
N ALA A 65 5.21 8.08 -6.21
CA ALA A 65 6.55 8.63 -6.17
C ALA A 65 7.56 7.73 -6.90
N LEU A 66 7.49 6.41 -6.69
CA LEU A 66 8.35 5.46 -7.39
C LEU A 66 8.00 5.37 -8.89
N GLY A 67 6.73 5.40 -9.25
CA GLY A 67 6.28 5.44 -10.65
C GLY A 67 6.75 6.70 -11.36
N ALA A 68 6.64 7.87 -10.71
CA ALA A 68 7.12 9.14 -11.24
C ALA A 68 8.65 9.14 -11.43
N LEU A 69 9.41 8.53 -10.52
CA LEU A 69 10.84 8.28 -10.70
C LEU A 69 11.11 7.42 -11.93
N ILE A 70 10.44 6.28 -12.08
CA ILE A 70 10.61 5.39 -13.24
C ILE A 70 10.30 6.13 -14.55
N PHE A 71 9.22 6.91 -14.60
CA PHE A 71 8.88 7.73 -15.76
C PHE A 71 9.89 8.85 -16.03
N ALA A 72 10.40 9.51 -14.99
CA ALA A 72 11.43 10.54 -15.13
C ALA A 72 12.73 9.96 -15.69
N PHE A 73 13.12 8.76 -15.25
CA PHE A 73 14.30 8.04 -15.75
C PHE A 73 14.08 7.40 -17.12
N ALA A 74 12.84 7.08 -17.50
CA ALA A 74 12.51 6.58 -18.84
C ALA A 74 12.71 7.64 -19.95
N GLN A 75 12.93 8.91 -19.57
CA GLN A 75 13.24 10.06 -20.43
C GLN A 75 12.41 10.05 -21.74
N PRO A 76 11.09 10.37 -21.66
CA PRO A 76 10.26 10.51 -22.85
C PRO A 76 10.76 11.67 -23.71
N TYR A 77 10.97 11.43 -25.00
CA TYR A 77 11.22 12.45 -26.03
C TYR A 77 9.94 12.73 -26.82
#